data_AF-A0A5C8ZSP2-F1
#
_entry.id   AF-A0A5C8ZSP2-F1
#
_cell.length_a   1.000
_cell.length_b   1.000
_cell.length_c   1.000
_cell.angle_alpha   90.00
_cell.angle_beta   90.00
_cell.angle_gamma   90.00
#
_symmetry.space_group_name_H-M   'P 1'
#
loop_
_entity.id
_entity.type
_entity.pdbx_description
1 polymer ?
#
loop_
_entity_poly.entity_id
_entity_poly.type
_entity_poly.pdbx_seq_one_letter_code
_entity_poly.pdbx_strand_id
1 'polypeptide(L)' 'MTVHTMSDKELQRLDTIERVRDKELTRSQAAEILGLSVRQVQRLCPR' A
#
# COMPACT_ATOMS: atom_id res chain seq x y z
N MET A 1 1.91 -24.50 -8.49
CA MET A 1 2.00 -23.03 -8.55
C MET A 1 0.60 -22.50 -8.82
N THR A 2 -0.04 -21.86 -7.86
CA THR A 2 -1.34 -21.19 -8.06
C THR A 2 -1.08 -19.77 -8.54
N VAL A 3 -1.54 -19.45 -9.74
CA VAL A 3 -1.53 -18.07 -10.26
C VAL A 3 -2.74 -17.37 -9.67
N HIS A 4 -2.51 -16.32 -8.89
CA HIS A 4 -3.57 -15.45 -8.39
C HIS A 4 -3.72 -14.26 -9.34
N THR A 5 -4.89 -14.13 -9.98
CA THR A 5 -5.22 -12.95 -10.77
C THR A 5 -5.77 -11.88 -9.85
N MET A 6 -5.08 -10.75 -9.74
CA MET A 6 -5.50 -9.58 -8.96
C MET A 6 -5.99 -8.49 -9.92
N SER A 7 -6.94 -7.69 -9.46
CA SER A 7 -7.33 -6.48 -10.21
C SER A 7 -6.20 -5.46 -10.21
N ASP A 8 -6.17 -4.58 -11.21
CA ASP A 8 -5.20 -3.47 -11.30
C ASP A 8 -5.20 -2.61 -10.02
N LYS A 9 -6.37 -2.44 -9.41
CA LYS A 9 -6.52 -1.72 -8.14
C LYS A 9 -5.82 -2.43 -6.99
N GLU A 10 -5.87 -3.76 -6.93
CA GLU A 10 -5.20 -4.53 -5.89
C GLU A 10 -3.69 -4.56 -6.11
N LEU A 11 -3.24 -4.64 -7.37
CA LEU A 11 -1.82 -4.51 -7.73
C LEU A 11 -1.26 -3.12 -7.36
N GLN A 12 -1.99 -2.05 -7.69
CA GLN A 12 -1.59 -0.69 -7.33
C GLN A 12 -1.51 -0.48 -5.81
N ARG A 13 -2.45 -1.07 -5.05
CA ARG A 13 -2.39 -1.04 -3.58
C ARG A 13 -1.16 -1.76 -3.05
N LEU A 14 -0.82 -2.90 -3.64
CA LEU A 14 0.35 -3.68 -3.25
C LEU A 14 1.63 -2.88 -3.48
N ASP A 15 1.82 -2.32 -4.68
CA ASP A 15 2.96 -1.46 -5.02
C ASP A 15 3.10 -0.28 -4.04
N THR A 16 1.99 0.40 -3.74
CA THR A 16 2.00 1.53 -2.81
C THR A 16 2.41 1.12 -1.40
N ILE A 17 1.98 -0.07 -0.94
CA ILE A 17 2.34 -0.62 0.37
C ILE A 17 3.82 -1.02 0.41
N GLU A 18 4.34 -1.63 -0.65
CA GLU A 18 5.76 -2.01 -0.76
C GLU A 18 6.66 -0.79 -0.67
N ARG A 19 6.35 0.26 -1.43
CA ARG A 19 7.10 1.53 -1.41
C ARG A 19 7.10 2.24 -0.05
N VAL A 20 6.06 2.06 0.78
CA VAL A 20 6.06 2.54 2.17
C VAL A 20 7.02 1.72 3.04
N ARG A 21 7.09 0.40 2.85
CA ARG A 21 7.99 -0.49 3.59
C ARG A 21 9.45 -0.22 3.22
N ASP A 22 9.71 0.04 1.95
CA ASP A 22 11.04 0.38 1.42
C ASP A 22 11.45 1.83 1.71
N LYS A 23 10.59 2.58 2.43
CA LYS A 23 10.78 3.98 2.84
C LYS A 23 10.90 4.96 1.66
N GLU A 24 10.44 4.57 0.48
CA GLU A 24 10.34 5.42 -0.70
C GLU A 24 9.12 6.34 -0.65
N LEU A 25 8.07 5.92 0.07
CA LEU A 25 6.87 6.73 0.33
C LEU A 25 6.64 6.92 1.82
N THR A 26 6.27 8.14 2.20
CA THR A 26 5.75 8.39 3.55
C THR A 26 4.34 7.82 3.70
N ARG A 27 3.97 7.48 4.93
CA ARG A 27 2.61 7.00 5.25
C ARG A 27 1.52 8.01 4.87
N SER A 28 1.83 9.30 4.89
CA SER A 28 0.90 10.36 4.49
C SER A 28 0.67 10.37 2.98
N GLN A 29 1.74 10.21 2.18
CA GLN A 29 1.61 10.11 0.72
C GLN A 29 0.85 8.84 0.31
N ALA A 30 1.15 7.71 0.95
CA ALA A 30 0.40 6.49 0.68
C ALA A 30 -1.07 6.58 1.09
N ALA A 31 -1.40 7.32 2.14
CA ALA A 31 -2.79 7.56 2.54
C ALA A 31 -3.57 8.30 1.44
N GLU A 32 -2.96 9.32 0.83
CA GLU A 32 -3.54 10.04 -0.30
C GLU A 32 -3.74 9.12 -1.52
N ILE A 33 -2.70 8.37 -1.92
CA ILE A 33 -2.75 7.44 -3.06
C ILE A 33 -3.81 6.35 -2.86
N LEU A 34 -3.91 5.79 -1.66
CA LEU A 34 -4.82 4.70 -1.34
C LEU A 34 -6.26 5.17 -1.04
N GLY A 35 -6.48 6.48 -0.89
CA GLY A 35 -7.75 7.03 -0.41
C GLY A 35 -8.09 6.57 1.01
N LEU A 36 -7.08 6.44 1.87
CA LEU A 36 -7.19 5.97 3.25
C LEU A 36 -6.73 7.05 4.24
N SER A 37 -7.08 6.90 5.51
CA SER A 37 -6.45 7.68 6.58
C SER A 37 -5.03 7.20 6.84
N VAL A 38 -4.15 8.10 7.30
CA VAL A 38 -2.78 7.76 7.74
C VAL A 38 -2.78 6.65 8.79
N ARG A 39 -3.78 6.63 9.68
CA ARG A 39 -3.95 5.55 10.69
C ARG A 39 -4.23 4.19 10.05
N GLN A 40 -5.03 4.14 8.99
CA GLN A 40 -5.26 2.90 8.25
C GLN A 40 -3.96 2.42 7.59
N VAL A 41 -3.20 3.31 6.96
CA VAL A 41 -1.89 2.96 6.37
C VAL A 41 -0.91 2.47 7.44
N GLN A 42 -0.87 3.10 8.61
CA GLN A 42 -0.04 2.66 9.73
C GLN A 42 -0.41 1.25 10.23
N ARG A 43 -1.69 0.86 10.17
CA ARG A 43 -2.12 -0.51 10.49
C ARG A 43 -1.75 -1.52 9.39
N LEU A 44 -1.74 -1.10 8.12
CA LEU A 44 -1.32 -1.94 7.00
C LEU A 44 0.20 -2.14 6.94
N CYS A 45 0.96 -1.12 7.36
CA CYS A 45 2.41 -1.11 7.41
C CYS A 45 2.91 -0.78 8.83
N PRO A 46 2.77 -1.71 9.80
CA PRO A 46 3.44 -1.58 11.09
C PRO A 46 4.96 -1.50 10.87
N ARG A 47 5.67 -0.82 11.78
CA ARG A 47 7.12 -0.59 11.67
C ARG A 47 7.91 -1.88 11.53
#